data_AF-A0A2V6TJH4-F1
#
_entry.id   AF-A0A2V6TJH4-F1
#
_cell.length_a   1.000
_cell.length_b   1.000
_cell.length_c   1.000
_cell.angle_alpha   90.00
_cell.angle_beta   90.00
_cell.angle_gamma   90.00
#
_symmetry.space_group_name_H-M   'P 1'
#
loop_
_entity.id
_entity.type
_entity.pdbx_description
1 polymer ?
#
loop_
_entity_poly.entity_id
_entity_poly.type
_entity_poly.pdbx_seq_one_letter_code
_entity_poly.pdbx_strand_id
1 'polypeptide(L)'
;MSVQEPEAREIPMPTRLFVVARRDPELYSYLRARFSDDAQVEVVLDRRVETRRRRALPAAAERRRADRRGRPEIDEQLQTTSLAIVGAPSAAATPSEARRWIETMQRGVAAIGQALDDRDRLERDTRATQRENERLRAEMDQAWKELAQIDSAIARAIAVVNELRSRLRCEPGQDPAP
;
A
#
# COMPACT_ATOMS: atom_id res chain seq x y z
N MET A 1 -24.53 -49.47 -30.23
CA MET A 1 -23.19 -49.01 -29.80
C MET A 1 -22.56 -48.25 -30.94
N SER A 2 -22.64 -46.92 -30.90
CA SER A 2 -21.72 -46.06 -31.66
C SER A 2 -21.36 -44.93 -30.71
N VAL A 3 -20.13 -45.02 -30.24
CA VAL A 3 -19.44 -44.05 -29.41
C VAL A 3 -19.20 -42.83 -30.30
N GLN A 4 -19.69 -41.67 -29.90
CA GLN A 4 -19.19 -40.39 -30.40
C GLN A 4 -18.51 -39.67 -29.24
N GLU A 5 -17.24 -39.38 -29.49
CA GLU A 5 -16.26 -38.74 -28.63
C GLU A 5 -16.75 -37.38 -28.08
N PRO A 6 -16.28 -36.97 -26.90
CA PRO A 6 -16.71 -35.74 -26.27
C PRO A 6 -16.26 -34.54 -27.11
N GLU A 7 -17.18 -33.70 -27.56
CA GLU A 7 -16.88 -32.35 -28.03
C GLU A 7 -16.01 -31.68 -26.96
N ALA A 8 -14.75 -31.45 -27.32
CA ALA A 8 -13.80 -30.78 -26.48
C ALA A 8 -14.43 -29.45 -26.05
N ARG A 9 -14.75 -29.33 -24.76
CA ARG A 9 -15.12 -28.06 -24.15
C ARG A 9 -14.03 -27.07 -24.55
N GLU A 10 -14.35 -26.13 -25.45
CA GLU A 10 -13.50 -24.98 -25.71
C GLU A 10 -13.26 -24.33 -24.35
N ILE A 11 -12.06 -24.53 -23.80
CA ILE A 11 -11.63 -23.84 -22.60
C ILE A 11 -11.61 -22.38 -23.02
N PRO A 12 -12.49 -21.49 -22.49
CA PRO A 12 -12.51 -20.11 -22.89
C PRO A 12 -11.13 -19.54 -22.56
N MET A 13 -10.34 -19.27 -23.59
CA MET A 13 -9.04 -18.63 -23.40
C MET A 13 -9.32 -17.24 -22.81
N PRO A 14 -8.70 -16.86 -21.68
CA PRO A 14 -8.92 -15.56 -21.08
C PRO A 14 -8.62 -14.49 -22.14
N THR A 15 -9.63 -13.71 -22.48
CA THR A 15 -9.52 -12.71 -23.56
C THR A 15 -8.73 -11.48 -23.09
N ARG A 16 -8.46 -11.36 -21.78
CA ARG A 16 -7.80 -10.21 -21.15
C ARG A 16 -6.87 -10.66 -20.02
N LEU A 17 -5.62 -10.20 -20.04
CA LEU A 17 -4.62 -10.42 -19.01
C LEU A 17 -4.19 -9.07 -18.42
N PHE A 18 -4.40 -8.88 -17.11
CA PHE A 18 -3.87 -7.77 -16.34
C PHE A 18 -2.55 -8.18 -15.70
N VAL A 19 -1.50 -7.44 -15.97
CA VAL A 19 -0.17 -7.64 -15.39
C VAL A 19 0.06 -6.53 -14.37
N VAL A 20 0.06 -6.88 -13.08
CA VAL A 20 0.27 -5.96 -11.96
C VAL A 20 1.75 -5.94 -11.60
N ALA A 21 2.33 -4.75 -11.45
CA ALA A 21 3.73 -4.59 -11.07
C ALA A 21 4.00 -5.22 -9.70
N ARG A 22 5.15 -5.86 -9.56
CA ARG A 22 5.50 -6.63 -8.36
C ARG A 22 5.63 -5.80 -7.08
N ARG A 23 5.86 -4.49 -7.22
CA ARG A 23 5.92 -3.53 -6.11
C ARG A 23 4.55 -3.22 -5.47
N ASP A 24 3.47 -3.74 -6.05
CA ASP A 24 2.10 -3.39 -5.67
C ASP A 24 1.22 -4.63 -5.42
N PRO A 25 1.55 -5.46 -4.40
CA PRO A 25 0.82 -6.70 -4.11
C PRO A 25 -0.60 -6.46 -3.58
N GLU A 26 -0.86 -5.28 -3.01
CA GLU A 26 -2.19 -4.89 -2.53
C GLU A 26 -3.14 -4.65 -3.71
N LEU A 27 -2.69 -3.93 -4.75
CA LEU A 27 -3.44 -3.74 -5.99
C LEU A 27 -3.75 -5.09 -6.67
N TYR A 28 -2.80 -6.03 -6.67
CA TYR A 28 -3.05 -7.38 -7.18
C TYR A 28 -4.19 -8.08 -6.41
N SER A 29 -4.14 -8.04 -5.08
CA SER A 29 -5.14 -8.68 -4.23
C SER A 29 -6.53 -8.08 -4.42
N TYR A 30 -6.60 -6.75 -4.53
CA TYR A 30 -7.83 -6.01 -4.80
C TYR A 30 -8.41 -6.36 -6.18
N LEU A 31 -7.61 -6.27 -7.26
CA LEU A 31 -8.08 -6.54 -8.62
C LEU A 31 -8.51 -8.00 -8.78
N ARG A 32 -7.78 -8.94 -8.15
CA ARG A 32 -8.15 -10.36 -8.16
C ARG A 32 -9.50 -10.62 -7.49
N ALA A 33 -9.78 -9.96 -6.36
CA ALA A 33 -11.09 -10.06 -5.72
C ALA A 33 -12.18 -9.41 -6.58
N ARG A 34 -11.90 -8.23 -7.16
CA ARG A 34 -12.85 -7.44 -7.94
C ARG A 34 -13.30 -8.10 -9.25
N PHE A 35 -12.41 -8.85 -9.90
CA PHE A 35 -12.66 -9.58 -11.15
C PHE A 35 -12.82 -11.09 -10.95
N SER A 36 -13.05 -11.55 -9.71
CA SER A 36 -13.20 -12.98 -9.43
C SER A 36 -14.36 -13.65 -10.18
N ASP A 37 -15.41 -12.88 -10.50
CA ASP A 37 -16.58 -13.36 -11.24
C ASP A 37 -16.47 -13.22 -12.77
N ASP A 38 -15.42 -12.58 -13.30
CA ASP A 38 -15.24 -12.35 -14.74
C ASP A 38 -14.28 -13.38 -15.35
N ALA A 39 -14.83 -14.47 -15.89
CA ALA A 39 -14.06 -15.55 -16.52
C ALA A 39 -13.25 -15.11 -17.77
N GLN A 40 -13.47 -13.89 -18.28
CA GLN A 40 -12.69 -13.35 -19.40
C GLN A 40 -11.43 -12.60 -18.95
N VAL A 41 -11.23 -12.45 -17.64
CA VAL A 41 -10.20 -11.61 -17.02
C VAL A 41 -9.26 -12.46 -16.17
N GLU A 42 -7.98 -12.46 -16.54
CA GLU A 42 -6.91 -13.04 -15.73
C GLU A 42 -6.07 -11.92 -15.13
N VAL A 43 -5.85 -11.94 -13.81
CA VAL A 43 -4.98 -10.97 -13.10
C VAL A 43 -3.74 -11.70 -12.61
N VAL A 44 -2.56 -11.25 -13.04
CA VAL A 44 -1.27 -11.88 -12.77
C VAL A 44 -0.25 -10.84 -12.28
N LEU A 45 0.60 -11.23 -11.34
CA LEU A 45 1.76 -10.43 -10.94
C LEU A 45 2.88 -10.52 -11.98
N ASP A 46 3.52 -9.41 -12.28
CA ASP A 46 4.71 -9.40 -13.13
C ASP A 46 5.82 -10.28 -12.53
N ARG A 47 6.28 -11.26 -13.32
CA ARG A 47 7.22 -12.31 -12.91
C ARG A 47 8.56 -12.27 -13.65
N ARG A 48 8.86 -11.19 -14.37
CA ARG A 48 10.14 -11.05 -15.10
C ARG A 48 11.31 -11.01 -14.10
N VAL A 49 12.11 -12.08 -14.08
CA VAL A 49 13.32 -12.20 -13.25
C VAL A 49 14.51 -11.60 -14.00
N GLU A 50 15.00 -10.44 -13.58
CA GLU A 50 16.13 -9.75 -14.21
C GLU A 50 17.54 -10.26 -13.80
N THR A 51 17.68 -11.43 -13.19
CA THR A 51 18.91 -11.70 -12.42
C THR A 51 20.05 -12.46 -13.12
N ARG A 52 19.98 -12.97 -14.36
CA ARG A 52 21.17 -13.65 -14.98
C ARG A 52 21.29 -13.58 -16.50
N ARG A 53 21.64 -12.42 -17.09
CA ARG A 53 22.46 -12.36 -18.33
C ARG A 53 23.35 -11.10 -18.41
N ARG A 54 24.15 -10.83 -17.36
CA ARG A 54 25.37 -10.00 -17.49
C ARG A 54 26.56 -10.90 -17.85
N ARG A 55 26.64 -11.38 -19.11
CA ARG A 55 27.89 -11.73 -19.83
C ARG A 55 27.59 -12.53 -21.10
N ALA A 56 27.50 -11.81 -22.20
CA ALA A 56 28.05 -12.13 -23.52
C ALA A 56 27.49 -11.07 -24.45
N LEU A 57 28.34 -10.21 -25.03
CA LEU A 57 27.89 -9.26 -26.05
C LEU A 57 27.26 -10.05 -27.20
N PRO A 58 25.99 -9.80 -27.56
CA PRO A 58 25.39 -10.53 -28.66
C PRO A 58 25.51 -9.75 -29.97
N ALA A 59 25.87 -10.48 -31.03
CA ALA A 59 25.98 -10.00 -32.39
C ALA A 59 24.67 -9.35 -32.88
N ALA A 60 24.77 -8.41 -33.83
CA ALA A 60 23.69 -7.54 -34.31
C ALA A 60 22.38 -8.26 -34.78
N ALA A 61 22.41 -9.57 -35.02
CA ALA A 61 21.23 -10.38 -35.32
C ALA A 61 20.33 -10.62 -34.09
N GLU A 62 20.88 -10.57 -32.87
CA GLU A 62 20.13 -10.82 -31.64
C GLU A 62 19.41 -9.55 -31.15
N ARG A 63 19.93 -8.35 -31.44
CA ARG A 63 19.20 -7.07 -31.19
C ARG A 63 17.85 -7.06 -31.92
N ARG A 64 17.83 -7.48 -33.20
CA ARG A 64 16.60 -7.59 -33.98
C ARG A 64 15.59 -8.63 -33.46
N ARG A 65 16.02 -9.57 -32.60
CA ARG A 65 15.15 -10.57 -31.95
C ARG A 65 14.82 -10.24 -30.49
N ALA A 66 15.58 -9.37 -29.84
CA ALA A 66 15.33 -8.89 -28.49
C ALA A 66 14.28 -7.76 -28.48
N ASP A 67 14.31 -6.89 -29.49
CA ASP A 67 13.37 -5.77 -29.65
C ASP A 67 11.92 -6.23 -29.89
N ARG A 68 11.74 -7.44 -30.41
CA ARG A 68 10.41 -8.06 -30.55
C ARG A 68 9.88 -8.70 -29.27
N ARG A 69 10.69 -8.82 -28.20
CA ARG A 69 10.32 -9.50 -26.94
C ARG A 69 10.29 -8.58 -25.71
N GLY A 70 10.97 -7.44 -25.74
CA GLY A 70 10.64 -6.31 -24.89
C GLY A 70 9.46 -5.58 -25.53
N ARG A 71 8.38 -5.34 -24.79
CA ARG A 71 7.35 -4.38 -25.22
C ARG A 71 7.63 -3.12 -24.38
N PRO A 72 8.42 -2.16 -24.89
CA PRO A 72 8.85 -1.00 -24.09
C PRO A 72 7.65 -0.23 -23.53
N GLU A 73 6.56 -0.18 -24.28
CA GLU A 73 5.29 0.44 -23.90
C GLU A 73 4.65 -0.24 -22.67
N ILE A 74 4.76 -1.57 -22.55
CA ILE A 74 4.29 -2.30 -21.35
C ILE A 74 5.19 -2.02 -20.16
N ASP A 75 6.50 -1.96 -20.38
CA ASP A 75 7.46 -1.69 -19.31
C ASP A 75 7.30 -0.25 -18.78
N GLU A 76 7.03 0.71 -19.66
CA GLU A 76 6.73 2.10 -19.29
C GLU A 76 5.40 2.24 -18.53
N GLN A 77 4.34 1.54 -18.95
CA GLN A 77 3.08 1.49 -18.21
C GLN A 77 3.23 0.81 -16.85
N LEU A 78 4.02 -0.26 -16.76
CA LEU A 78 4.35 -0.90 -15.48
C LEU A 78 5.21 0.01 -14.59
N GLN A 79 6.07 0.87 -15.13
CA GLN A 79 6.85 1.82 -14.35
C GLN A 79 6.02 3.00 -13.87
N THR A 80 5.13 3.53 -14.71
CA THR A 80 4.36 4.75 -14.41
C THR A 80 3.08 4.46 -13.64
N THR A 81 2.37 3.38 -13.99
CA THR A 81 1.01 3.09 -13.50
C THR A 81 0.93 1.80 -12.67
N SER A 82 2.05 1.06 -12.54
CA SER A 82 2.10 -0.25 -11.86
C SER A 82 1.21 -1.33 -12.50
N LEU A 83 0.69 -1.11 -13.71
CA LEU A 83 -0.24 -2.03 -14.36
C LEU A 83 -0.12 -1.96 -15.90
N ALA A 84 -0.22 -3.12 -16.55
CA ALA A 84 -0.39 -3.23 -18.00
C ALA A 84 -1.52 -4.20 -18.37
N ILE A 85 -2.24 -3.91 -19.46
CA ILE A 85 -3.35 -4.74 -19.97
C ILE A 85 -2.90 -5.38 -21.29
N VAL A 86 -3.00 -6.71 -21.40
CA VAL A 86 -2.62 -7.47 -22.58
C VAL A 86 -3.81 -8.26 -23.10
N GLY A 87 -4.20 -7.98 -24.35
CA GLY A 87 -5.22 -8.72 -25.10
C GLY A 87 -5.51 -8.01 -26.42
N ALA A 88 -5.74 -8.77 -27.49
CA ALA A 88 -6.28 -8.25 -28.75
C ALA A 88 -7.40 -9.18 -29.20
N PRO A 89 -8.45 -8.67 -29.85
CA PRO A 89 -9.48 -9.52 -30.43
C PRO A 89 -8.87 -10.53 -31.42
N SER A 90 -9.39 -11.75 -31.45
CA SER A 90 -9.03 -12.74 -32.48
C SER A 90 -9.25 -12.13 -33.88
N ALA A 91 -8.38 -12.44 -34.84
CA ALA A 91 -8.50 -11.92 -36.21
C ALA A 91 -9.84 -12.28 -36.90
N ALA A 92 -10.60 -13.23 -36.33
CA ALA A 92 -11.93 -13.63 -36.77
C ALA A 92 -13.10 -12.92 -36.04
N ALA A 93 -12.83 -11.98 -35.12
CA ALA A 93 -13.88 -11.34 -34.32
C ALA A 93 -14.75 -10.38 -35.14
N THR A 94 -16.05 -10.42 -34.89
CA THR A 94 -17.01 -9.49 -35.51
C THR A 94 -16.87 -8.06 -34.94
N PRO A 95 -17.29 -7.01 -35.68
CA PRO A 95 -17.24 -5.63 -35.18
C PRO A 95 -17.99 -5.40 -33.86
N SER A 96 -19.09 -6.14 -33.61
CA SER A 96 -19.85 -6.09 -32.36
C SER A 96 -19.08 -6.72 -31.19
N GLU A 97 -18.35 -7.81 -31.44
CA GLU A 97 -17.45 -8.42 -30.45
C GLU A 97 -16.26 -7.51 -30.13
N ALA A 98 -15.69 -6.85 -31.15
CA ALA A 98 -14.65 -5.85 -30.97
C ALA A 98 -15.15 -4.65 -30.14
N ARG A 99 -16.37 -4.16 -30.38
CA ARG A 99 -16.97 -3.08 -29.60
C ARG A 99 -17.23 -3.47 -28.14
N ARG A 100 -17.81 -4.65 -27.90
CA ARG A 100 -18.01 -5.20 -26.55
C ARG A 100 -16.68 -5.37 -25.80
N TRP A 101 -15.62 -5.71 -26.54
CA TRP A 101 -14.27 -5.79 -26.00
C TRP A 101 -13.73 -4.42 -25.58
N ILE A 102 -13.87 -3.39 -26.43
CA ILE A 102 -13.46 -2.00 -26.12
C ILE A 102 -14.21 -1.49 -24.88
N GLU A 103 -15.54 -1.65 -24.82
CA GLU A 103 -16.36 -1.17 -23.70
C GLU A 103 -15.97 -1.84 -22.38
N THR A 104 -15.65 -3.13 -22.42
CA THR A 104 -15.23 -3.84 -21.21
C THR A 104 -13.80 -3.46 -20.79
N MET A 105 -12.90 -3.23 -21.75
CA MET A 105 -11.57 -2.68 -21.47
C MET A 105 -11.68 -1.29 -20.84
N GLN A 106 -12.54 -0.41 -21.37
CA GLN A 106 -12.79 0.93 -20.81
C GLN A 106 -13.33 0.86 -19.37
N ARG A 107 -14.28 -0.05 -19.10
CA ARG A 107 -14.78 -0.28 -17.73
C ARG A 107 -13.68 -0.77 -16.79
N GLY A 108 -12.84 -1.71 -17.24
CA GLY A 108 -11.72 -2.21 -16.46
C GLY A 108 -10.72 -1.09 -16.11
N VAL A 109 -10.28 -0.33 -17.12
CA VAL A 109 -9.37 0.81 -16.95
C VAL A 109 -9.97 1.85 -15.99
N ALA A 110 -11.25 2.18 -16.10
CA ALA A 110 -11.91 3.11 -15.19
C ALA A 110 -11.94 2.60 -13.74
N ALA A 111 -12.26 1.32 -13.53
CA ALA A 111 -12.28 0.72 -12.19
C ALA A 111 -10.89 0.71 -11.54
N ILE A 112 -9.83 0.51 -12.33
CA ILE A 112 -8.45 0.60 -11.87
C ILE A 112 -8.09 2.03 -11.46
N GLY A 113 -8.44 3.02 -12.30
CA GLY A 113 -8.22 4.43 -11.97
C GLY A 113 -8.83 4.80 -10.62
N GLN A 114 -10.09 4.40 -10.41
CA GLN A 114 -10.79 4.59 -9.13
C GLN A 114 -10.06 3.92 -7.96
N ALA A 115 -9.61 2.68 -8.12
CA ALA A 115 -8.91 1.96 -7.05
C ALA A 115 -7.57 2.61 -6.67
N LEU A 116 -6.84 3.16 -7.65
CA LEU A 116 -5.60 3.90 -7.40
C LEU A 116 -5.88 5.23 -6.68
N ASP A 117 -6.91 5.95 -7.11
CA ASP A 117 -7.34 7.20 -6.45
C ASP A 117 -7.78 6.95 -5.01
N ASP A 118 -8.51 5.86 -4.76
CA ASP A 118 -8.95 5.44 -3.43
C ASP A 118 -7.75 5.11 -2.54
N ARG A 119 -6.73 4.40 -3.06
CA ARG A 119 -5.50 4.13 -2.31
C ARG A 119 -4.78 5.42 -1.95
N ASP A 120 -4.58 6.32 -2.90
CA ASP A 120 -3.89 7.58 -2.65
C ASP A 120 -4.65 8.44 -1.63
N ARG A 121 -5.98 8.36 -1.63
CA ARG A 121 -6.83 8.97 -0.60
C ARG A 121 -6.60 8.35 0.77
N LEU A 122 -6.62 7.02 0.88
CA LEU A 122 -6.39 6.32 2.15
C LEU A 122 -4.98 6.56 2.71
N GLU A 123 -3.96 6.64 1.85
CA GLU A 123 -2.61 7.02 2.27
C GLU A 123 -2.57 8.42 2.87
N ARG A 124 -3.26 9.38 2.23
CA ARG A 124 -3.36 10.76 2.75
C ARG A 124 -4.06 10.81 4.10
N ASP A 125 -5.17 10.09 4.24
CA ASP A 125 -5.94 10.01 5.48
C ASP A 125 -5.08 9.38 6.60
N THR A 126 -4.41 8.27 6.32
CA THR A 126 -3.51 7.60 7.27
C THR A 126 -2.38 8.52 7.73
N ARG A 127 -1.74 9.24 6.79
CA ARG A 127 -0.70 10.23 7.13
C ARG A 127 -1.24 11.42 7.93
N ALA A 128 -2.49 11.82 7.73
CA ALA A 128 -3.11 12.86 8.54
C ALA A 128 -3.35 12.38 9.97
N THR A 129 -3.92 11.18 10.14
CA THR A 129 -4.10 10.55 11.45
C THR A 129 -2.77 10.35 12.18
N GLN A 130 -1.73 9.93 11.48
CA GLN A 130 -0.39 9.75 12.06
C GLN A 130 0.15 11.07 12.63
N ARG A 131 0.04 12.16 11.86
CA ARG A 131 0.48 13.50 12.30
C ARG A 131 -0.28 13.98 13.53
N GLU A 132 -1.59 13.74 13.59
CA GLU A 132 -2.38 14.10 14.76
C GLU A 132 -1.97 13.27 15.99
N ASN A 133 -1.71 11.97 15.81
CA ASN A 133 -1.20 11.13 16.90
C ASN A 133 0.15 11.61 17.42
N GLU A 134 1.06 11.99 16.54
CA GLU A 134 2.36 12.57 16.91
C GLU A 134 2.19 13.87 17.70
N ARG A 135 1.26 14.74 17.26
CA ARG A 135 0.90 15.95 17.99
C ARG A 135 0.37 15.66 19.39
N LEU A 136 -0.63 14.79 19.51
CA LEU A 136 -1.24 14.44 20.79
C LEU A 136 -0.22 13.81 21.76
N ARG A 137 0.72 13.00 21.24
CA ARG A 137 1.83 12.48 22.05
C ARG A 137 2.74 13.58 22.57
N ALA A 138 3.07 14.57 21.76
CA ALA A 138 3.86 15.72 22.20
C ALA A 138 3.15 16.56 23.27
N GLU A 139 1.83 16.76 23.11
CA GLU A 139 1.00 17.44 24.12
C GLU A 139 0.97 16.64 25.43
N MET A 140 0.82 15.31 25.36
CA MET A 140 0.86 14.43 26.52
C MET A 140 2.22 14.48 27.22
N ASP A 141 3.33 14.41 26.47
CA ASP A 141 4.68 14.52 27.02
C ASP A 141 4.92 15.86 27.71
N GLN A 142 4.34 16.94 27.19
CA GLN A 142 4.39 18.25 27.81
C GLN A 142 3.60 18.28 29.13
N ALA A 143 2.37 17.75 29.14
CA ALA A 143 1.56 17.67 30.35
C ALA A 143 2.24 16.83 31.45
N TRP A 144 2.91 15.73 31.08
CA TRP A 144 3.69 14.93 32.03
C TRP A 144 4.84 15.72 32.66
N LYS A 145 5.52 16.58 31.90
CA LYS A 145 6.58 17.45 32.44
C LYS A 145 6.01 18.48 33.40
N GLU A 146 4.86 19.07 33.10
CA GLU A 146 4.19 20.02 33.98
C GLU A 146 3.76 19.37 35.29
N LEU A 147 3.21 18.15 35.24
CA LEU A 147 2.87 17.40 36.45
C LEU A 147 4.11 17.10 37.29
N ALA A 148 5.22 16.69 36.68
CA ALA A 148 6.48 16.46 37.39
C ALA A 148 7.03 17.75 38.05
N GLN A 149 6.83 18.91 37.41
CA GLN A 149 7.18 20.20 38.00
C GLN A 149 6.31 20.53 39.22
N ILE A 150 5.00 20.25 39.14
CA ILE A 150 4.06 20.42 40.26
C ILE A 150 4.45 19.51 41.42
N ASP A 151 4.71 18.22 41.17
CA ASP A 151 5.15 17.28 42.20
C ASP A 151 6.44 17.76 42.89
N SER A 152 7.39 18.25 42.10
CA SER A 152 8.63 18.83 42.63
C SER A 152 8.37 20.08 43.48
N ALA A 153 7.40 20.92 43.11
CA ALA A 153 7.02 22.10 43.88
C ALA A 153 6.35 21.73 45.20
N ILE A 154 5.46 20.74 45.19
CA ILE A 154 4.80 20.19 46.39
C ILE A 154 5.85 19.61 47.34
N ALA A 155 6.79 18.80 46.83
CA ALA A 155 7.85 18.21 47.65
C ALA A 155 8.71 19.29 48.35
N ARG A 156 9.04 20.39 47.65
CA ARG A 156 9.75 21.53 48.25
C ARG A 156 8.92 22.23 49.33
N ALA A 157 7.62 22.46 49.08
CA ALA A 157 6.75 23.08 50.08
C ALA A 157 6.63 22.24 51.35
N ILE A 158 6.49 20.91 51.20
CA ILE A 158 6.48 19.96 52.32
C ILE A 158 7.80 20.05 53.12
N ALA A 159 8.95 20.13 52.44
CA ALA A 159 10.24 20.29 53.11
C ALA A 159 10.32 21.57 53.93
N VAL A 160 9.86 22.71 53.39
CA VAL A 160 9.82 24.00 54.10
C VAL A 160 8.92 23.93 55.33
N VAL A 161 7.72 23.37 55.20
CA VAL A 161 6.80 23.20 56.34
C VAL A 161 7.41 22.31 57.42
N ASN A 162 8.07 21.22 57.03
CA ASN A 162 8.75 20.33 57.97
C ASN A 162 9.90 21.02 58.72
N GLU A 163 10.70 21.82 58.02
CA GLU A 163 11.77 22.63 58.60
C GLU A 163 11.22 23.63 59.63
N LEU A 164 10.20 24.41 59.27
CA LEU A 164 9.55 25.36 60.19
C LEU A 164 8.99 24.66 61.43
N ARG A 165 8.32 23.51 61.25
CA ARG A 165 7.79 22.70 62.35
C ARG A 165 8.91 22.12 63.23
N SER A 166 10.08 21.84 62.68
CA SER A 166 11.24 21.42 63.46
C SER A 166 11.74 22.57 64.34
N ARG A 167 11.89 23.77 63.77
CA ARG A 167 12.32 24.97 64.51
C ARG A 167 11.40 25.30 65.68
N LEU A 168 10.09 25.31 65.46
CA LEU A 168 9.10 25.58 66.50
C LEU A 168 9.14 24.55 67.65
N ARG A 169 9.50 23.29 67.37
CA ARG A 169 9.65 22.25 68.40
C ARG A 169 10.99 22.30 69.13
N CYS A 170 11.97 22.99 68.57
CA CYS A 170 13.30 23.19 69.16
C CYS A 170 13.42 24.52 69.91
N GLU A 171 12.38 25.35 70.00
CA GLU A 171 12.41 26.51 70.91
C GLU A 171 12.60 25.98 72.35
N PRO A 172 13.71 26.34 73.02
CA PRO A 172 13.95 25.91 74.38
C PRO A 172 12.90 26.57 75.29
N GLY A 173 12.36 25.77 76.20
CA GLY A 173 11.31 26.18 77.12
C GLY A 173 11.60 27.54 77.78
N GLN A 174 10.57 28.37 77.84
CA GLN A 174 10.49 29.47 78.81
C GLN A 174 10.84 28.90 80.19
N ASP A 175 12.00 29.29 80.73
CA ASP A 175 12.30 29.11 82.14
C ASP A 175 11.30 29.95 82.95
N PRO A 176 10.49 29.37 83.84
CA PRO A 176 9.70 30.15 84.78
C PRO A 176 10.64 30.69 85.84
N ALA A 177 10.95 31.99 85.75
CA ALA A 177 11.63 32.72 86.81
C ALA A 177 10.72 32.84 88.05
N PRO A 178 11.19 32.49 89.26
CA PRO A 178 10.73 33.12 90.49
C PRO A 178 11.47 34.44 90.77
#